data_AF-A0A5N5PAI1-F1
#
_entry.id   AF-A0A5N5PAI1-F1
#
_cell.length_a   1.000
_cell.length_b   1.000
_cell.length_c   1.000
_cell.angle_alpha   90.00
_cell.angle_beta   90.00
_cell.angle_gamma   90.00
#
_symmetry.space_group_name_H-M   'P 1'
#
loop_
_entity.id
_entity.type
_entity.pdbx_description
1 polymer ?
#
loop_
_entity_poly.entity_id
_entity_poly.type
_entity_poly.pdbx_seq_one_letter_code
_entity_poly.pdbx_strand_id
1 'polypeptide(L)'
;MDPIPPPSSGLSIDASGIFLVLITILVFFIPILILFPPVIPSQSEALAQTHIKIGLDRSKSNLKDLKTRTTNPTIESLWIYPVKSCAGIELSRSKVVPQGLEFDRLFTFAQLKSPFPATASSDAKEGEQEKGEHTWHFITQRQFPLLATVKVELYVPDATRKPRPQDEDLAPTESFIILRFPWRERGFAGVLSTLAAKLRGGLRARSEKEVLLPVAFPSEEEIKERWYDWEKVTIWKEVVEALNMGEELPEELRLYLGVSNKLGLFRVCPEKLREVGRGAPRREEAGYQPVTGFQDAFPVHLINVGSVEDLEGKIGAVEGMERLDVRRFRPNIIVNGAKAYDEDEWKAVKLRSSGKAEEAAEFHVSCRTVRCKMPNVDQDSGFRHPIEPDRSLRKYREVDEGARYMGCMGMQMTPLFEKTDDPEAMESWVEVGMEVEVLERGSHRYVKQ
;
A
#
# COMPACT_ATOMS: atom_id res chain seq x y z
N MET A 1 -14.82 -89.99 15.09
CA MET A 1 -13.92 -88.86 14.87
C MET A 1 -14.68 -87.88 14.00
N ASP A 2 -15.23 -86.85 14.62
CA ASP A 2 -16.07 -85.84 13.96
C ASP A 2 -15.24 -84.92 13.06
N PRO A 3 -15.80 -84.36 11.97
CA PRO A 3 -15.08 -83.51 11.06
C PRO A 3 -14.85 -82.12 11.66
N ILE A 4 -13.62 -81.63 11.54
CA ILE A 4 -13.18 -80.30 11.99
C ILE A 4 -13.86 -79.23 11.10
N PRO A 5 -14.52 -78.20 11.67
CA PRO A 5 -15.10 -77.12 10.86
C PRO A 5 -14.00 -76.16 10.37
N PRO A 6 -14.16 -75.54 9.19
CA PRO A 6 -13.14 -74.66 8.64
C PRO A 6 -13.08 -73.33 9.40
N PRO A 7 -11.91 -72.67 9.48
CA PRO A 7 -11.80 -71.38 10.15
C PRO A 7 -12.47 -70.28 9.32
N SER A 8 -13.52 -69.69 9.87
CA SER A 8 -14.08 -68.42 9.37
C SER A 8 -13.30 -67.26 10.00
N SER A 9 -12.38 -66.65 9.27
CA SER A 9 -11.78 -65.37 9.67
C SER A 9 -11.76 -64.39 8.50
N GLY A 10 -12.95 -63.93 8.12
CA GLY A 10 -13.11 -62.59 7.57
C GLY A 10 -13.37 -61.65 8.74
N LEU A 11 -12.47 -60.70 9.00
CA LEU A 11 -12.75 -59.59 9.93
C LEU A 11 -13.97 -58.83 9.38
N SER A 12 -15.16 -59.09 9.90
CA SER A 12 -16.31 -58.23 9.65
C SER A 12 -16.08 -56.95 10.47
N ILE A 13 -15.60 -55.91 9.81
CA ILE A 13 -15.45 -54.60 10.44
C ILE A 13 -16.85 -54.09 10.77
N ASP A 14 -17.25 -54.24 12.04
CA ASP A 14 -18.54 -53.75 12.54
C ASP A 14 -18.54 -52.22 12.57
N ALA A 15 -19.63 -51.61 12.11
CA ALA A 15 -19.80 -50.16 12.08
C ALA A 15 -19.66 -49.55 13.48
N SER A 16 -20.07 -50.30 14.51
CA SER A 16 -19.90 -49.93 15.92
C SER A 16 -18.42 -49.84 16.32
N GLY A 17 -17.59 -50.76 15.81
CA GLY A 17 -16.15 -50.75 16.04
C GLY A 17 -15.44 -49.57 15.37
N ILE A 18 -15.81 -49.24 14.13
CA ILE A 18 -15.31 -48.04 13.44
C ILE A 18 -15.72 -46.78 14.20
N PHE A 19 -16.97 -46.70 14.64
CA PHE A 19 -17.49 -45.56 15.39
C PHE A 19 -16.77 -45.36 16.72
N LEU A 20 -16.53 -46.44 17.47
CA LEU A 20 -15.78 -46.40 18.73
C LEU A 20 -14.35 -45.88 18.49
N VAL A 21 -13.66 -46.41 17.48
CA VAL A 21 -12.29 -45.98 17.13
C VAL A 21 -12.26 -44.51 16.73
N LEU A 22 -13.21 -44.04 15.91
CA LEU A 22 -13.30 -42.63 15.52
C LEU A 22 -13.56 -41.72 16.72
N ILE A 23 -14.46 -42.08 17.62
CA ILE A 23 -14.72 -41.32 18.85
C ILE A 23 -13.50 -41.32 19.76
N THR A 24 -12.83 -42.46 19.94
CA THR A 24 -11.61 -42.53 20.76
C THR A 24 -10.53 -41.64 20.16
N ILE A 25 -10.32 -41.68 18.84
CA ILE A 25 -9.38 -40.76 18.17
C ILE A 25 -9.80 -39.32 18.45
N LEU A 26 -11.05 -38.94 18.24
CA LEU A 26 -11.52 -37.57 18.48
C LEU A 26 -11.35 -37.12 19.94
N VAL A 27 -11.74 -37.94 20.92
CA VAL A 27 -11.66 -37.61 22.36
C VAL A 27 -10.22 -37.44 22.83
N PHE A 28 -9.26 -38.19 22.27
CA PHE A 28 -7.84 -38.05 22.62
C PHE A 28 -7.13 -36.97 21.78
N PHE A 29 -7.46 -36.83 20.50
CA PHE A 29 -6.82 -35.82 19.63
C PHE A 29 -7.34 -34.41 19.89
N ILE A 30 -8.64 -34.21 20.17
CA ILE A 30 -9.20 -32.87 20.35
C ILE A 30 -8.52 -32.12 21.50
N PRO A 31 -8.33 -32.68 22.71
CA PRO A 31 -7.60 -32.01 23.78
C PRO A 31 -6.15 -31.70 23.41
N ILE A 32 -5.46 -32.61 22.69
CA ILE A 32 -4.10 -32.39 22.20
C ILE A 32 -4.08 -31.23 21.20
N LEU A 33 -5.04 -31.16 20.29
CA LEU A 33 -5.15 -30.07 19.31
C LEU A 33 -5.55 -28.72 19.94
N ILE A 34 -6.21 -28.73 21.10
CA ILE A 34 -6.52 -27.51 21.86
C ILE A 34 -5.29 -27.03 22.63
N LEU A 35 -4.54 -27.93 23.26
CA LEU A 35 -3.34 -27.60 24.04
C LEU A 35 -2.11 -27.31 23.14
N PHE A 36 -2.01 -28.02 22.02
CA PHE A 36 -0.99 -27.87 21.00
C PHE A 36 -1.68 -27.63 19.66
N PRO A 37 -2.24 -26.43 19.43
CA PRO A 37 -2.80 -26.09 18.14
C PRO A 37 -1.73 -26.34 17.07
N PRO A 38 -2.01 -27.16 16.04
CA PRO A 38 -1.03 -27.52 15.01
C PRO A 38 -0.70 -26.33 14.08
N VAL A 39 -1.07 -25.13 14.51
CA VAL A 39 -1.17 -23.92 13.73
C VAL A 39 -0.42 -22.87 14.52
N ILE A 40 0.84 -22.62 14.12
CA ILE A 40 1.68 -21.59 14.73
C ILE A 40 0.96 -20.23 14.56
N PRO A 41 0.86 -19.41 15.63
CA PRO A 41 0.25 -18.09 15.54
C PRO A 41 1.00 -17.27 14.50
N SER A 42 0.23 -16.56 13.69
CA SER A 42 0.76 -15.64 12.67
C SER A 42 1.42 -14.43 13.33
N GLN A 43 2.29 -13.72 12.59
CA GLN A 43 2.94 -12.49 13.09
C GLN A 43 1.89 -11.45 13.46
N SER A 44 0.81 -11.38 12.69
CA SER A 44 -0.33 -10.50 12.98
C SER A 44 -1.11 -10.83 14.24
N GLU A 45 -1.32 -12.12 14.56
CA GLU A 45 -1.96 -12.55 15.80
C GLU A 45 -1.09 -12.27 17.02
N ALA A 46 0.24 -12.42 16.87
CA ALA A 46 1.18 -12.05 17.91
C ALA A 46 1.17 -10.53 18.18
N LEU A 47 1.22 -9.71 17.12
CA LEU A 47 1.14 -8.26 17.23
C LEU A 47 -0.20 -7.77 17.76
N ALA A 48 -1.30 -8.45 17.42
CA ALA A 48 -2.63 -8.09 17.91
C ALA A 48 -2.77 -8.23 19.43
N GLN A 49 -1.80 -8.80 20.15
CA GLN A 49 -1.76 -8.81 21.62
C GLN A 49 -1.32 -7.46 22.18
N THR A 50 -0.34 -6.81 21.54
CA THR A 50 0.33 -5.58 22.04
C THR A 50 -0.02 -4.32 21.26
N HIS A 51 -0.50 -4.45 20.01
CA HIS A 51 -0.76 -3.34 19.09
C HIS A 51 -2.23 -3.29 18.64
N ILE A 52 -2.64 -2.12 18.17
CA ILE A 52 -3.91 -1.91 17.46
C ILE A 52 -3.62 -1.84 15.96
N LYS A 53 -4.40 -2.59 15.17
CA LYS A 53 -4.44 -2.44 13.72
C LYS A 53 -5.15 -1.13 13.37
N ILE A 54 -4.43 -0.22 12.71
CA ILE A 54 -4.98 1.01 12.15
C ILE A 54 -5.57 0.75 10.76
N GLY A 55 -6.70 1.39 10.50
CA GLY A 55 -7.38 1.38 9.22
C GLY A 55 -8.77 0.75 9.28
N LEU A 56 -9.62 1.14 8.32
CA LEU A 56 -10.97 0.62 8.21
C LEU A 56 -10.94 -0.75 7.54
N ASP A 57 -11.71 -1.69 8.10
CA ASP A 57 -11.97 -2.97 7.43
C ASP A 57 -12.77 -2.74 6.14
N ARG A 58 -12.56 -3.59 5.14
CA ARG A 58 -13.30 -3.52 3.85
C ARG A 58 -14.82 -3.48 4.02
N SER A 59 -15.35 -4.12 5.07
CA SER A 59 -16.78 -4.14 5.37
C SER A 59 -17.33 -2.79 5.85
N LYS A 60 -16.46 -1.95 6.42
CA LYS A 60 -16.73 -0.61 6.96
C LYS A 60 -16.16 0.51 6.08
N SER A 61 -15.70 0.19 4.87
CA SER A 61 -15.11 1.17 3.94
C SER A 61 -16.14 2.23 3.57
N ASN A 62 -15.72 3.49 3.54
CA ASN A 62 -16.57 4.61 3.13
C ASN A 62 -16.86 4.57 1.62
N LEU A 63 -16.10 3.79 0.85
CA LEU A 63 -16.27 3.65 -0.59
C LEU A 63 -17.33 2.60 -0.99
N LYS A 64 -17.80 1.77 -0.06
CA LYS A 64 -18.67 0.62 -0.36
C LYS A 64 -20.02 1.04 -0.97
N ASP A 65 -20.64 2.05 -0.39
CA ASP A 65 -21.95 2.59 -0.80
C ASP A 65 -21.81 4.00 -1.42
N LEU A 66 -20.64 4.27 -1.99
CA LEU A 66 -20.31 5.57 -2.54
C LEU A 66 -21.30 5.98 -3.63
N LYS A 67 -21.98 7.09 -3.39
CA LYS A 67 -22.81 7.80 -4.37
C LYS A 67 -22.42 9.27 -4.35
N THR A 68 -22.22 9.86 -5.52
CA THR A 68 -22.00 11.30 -5.60
C THR A 68 -23.16 12.06 -4.99
N ARG A 69 -22.81 13.10 -4.23
CA ARG A 69 -23.74 14.11 -3.75
C ARG A 69 -23.29 15.44 -4.33
N THR A 70 -24.23 16.34 -4.58
CA THR A 70 -23.93 17.73 -4.94
C THR A 70 -24.35 18.61 -3.79
N THR A 71 -23.42 18.86 -2.87
CA THR A 71 -23.56 19.63 -1.63
C THR A 71 -22.26 20.41 -1.38
N ASN A 72 -22.06 20.98 -0.20
CA ASN A 72 -20.73 21.43 0.18
C ASN A 72 -19.75 20.26 0.12
N PRO A 73 -18.53 20.46 -0.42
CA PRO A 73 -17.54 19.41 -0.55
C PRO A 73 -17.00 19.00 0.82
N THR A 74 -16.92 17.69 1.07
CA THR A 74 -16.38 17.12 2.29
C THR A 74 -15.44 15.96 1.98
N ILE A 75 -14.56 15.62 2.92
CA ILE A 75 -13.71 14.43 2.84
C ILE A 75 -14.59 13.20 3.05
N GLU A 76 -14.74 12.38 2.02
CA GLU A 76 -15.49 11.11 2.07
C GLU A 76 -14.61 9.96 2.56
N SER A 77 -13.34 9.94 2.17
CA SER A 77 -12.42 8.85 2.51
C SER A 77 -10.96 9.30 2.48
N LEU A 78 -10.15 8.75 3.39
CA LEU A 78 -8.73 9.03 3.55
C LEU A 78 -7.91 7.76 3.35
N TRP A 79 -6.79 7.87 2.66
CA TRP A 79 -5.95 6.73 2.30
C TRP A 79 -4.46 7.03 2.44
N ILE A 80 -3.73 6.04 2.94
CA ILE A 80 -2.27 6.01 2.89
C ILE A 80 -1.80 4.77 2.15
N TYR A 81 -0.59 4.84 1.62
CA TYR A 81 0.09 3.76 0.91
C TYR A 81 1.51 3.60 1.46
N PRO A 82 1.68 2.98 2.64
CA PRO A 82 2.99 2.90 3.29
C PRO A 82 4.07 2.27 2.44
N VAL A 83 3.70 1.25 1.64
CA VAL A 83 4.57 0.68 0.61
C VAL A 83 4.09 1.10 -0.77
N LYS A 84 4.96 1.80 -1.51
CA LYS A 84 4.70 2.27 -2.87
C LYS A 84 4.24 1.11 -3.74
N SER A 85 3.19 1.34 -4.52
CA SER A 85 2.60 0.39 -5.47
C SER A 85 1.80 -0.76 -4.84
N CYS A 86 1.81 -0.94 -3.52
CA CYS A 86 0.98 -1.93 -2.81
C CYS A 86 -0.44 -1.40 -2.53
N ALA A 87 -1.30 -2.26 -1.98
CA ALA A 87 -2.64 -1.88 -1.53
C ALA A 87 -2.58 -0.73 -0.51
N GLY A 88 -3.55 0.17 -0.58
CA GLY A 88 -3.68 1.26 0.39
C GLY A 88 -4.43 0.83 1.64
N ILE A 89 -4.28 1.62 2.70
CA ILE A 89 -5.01 1.51 3.95
C ILE A 89 -5.97 2.69 4.03
N GLU A 90 -7.26 2.42 4.17
CA GLU A 90 -8.28 3.44 4.40
C GLU A 90 -8.27 3.86 5.87
N LEU A 91 -8.29 5.15 6.15
CA LEU A 91 -8.22 5.72 7.49
C LEU A 91 -9.47 6.54 7.81
N SER A 92 -9.80 6.64 9.09
CA SER A 92 -10.79 7.62 9.59
C SER A 92 -10.17 9.00 9.81
N ARG A 93 -8.89 9.05 10.18
CA ARG A 93 -8.10 10.25 10.38
C ARG A 93 -6.62 9.98 10.13
N SER A 94 -5.86 11.03 9.80
CA SER A 94 -4.41 10.97 9.62
C SER A 94 -3.77 12.26 10.08
N LYS A 95 -2.58 12.16 10.68
CA LYS A 95 -1.69 13.30 10.86
C LYS A 95 -1.13 13.71 9.50
N VAL A 96 -0.95 15.01 9.31
CA VAL A 96 -0.32 15.65 8.16
C VAL A 96 1.01 16.23 8.63
N VAL A 97 2.06 15.91 7.90
CA VAL A 97 3.46 16.30 8.13
C VAL A 97 4.03 16.89 6.83
N PRO A 98 5.22 17.52 6.82
CA PRO A 98 5.82 18.12 5.62
C PRO A 98 5.84 17.22 4.38
N GLN A 99 6.10 15.92 4.55
CA GLN A 99 6.11 14.92 3.48
C GLN A 99 4.73 14.38 3.07
N GLY A 100 3.63 14.86 3.68
CA GLY A 100 2.26 14.48 3.34
C GLY A 100 1.51 13.83 4.50
N LEU A 101 0.74 12.77 4.24
CA LEU A 101 0.09 12.02 5.32
C LEU A 101 1.10 11.13 6.03
N GLU A 102 1.00 11.06 7.36
CA GLU A 102 1.83 10.19 8.18
C GLU A 102 1.75 8.74 7.70
N PHE A 103 2.91 8.06 7.70
CA PHE A 103 3.09 6.70 7.18
C PHE A 103 2.86 6.51 5.67
N ASP A 104 2.62 7.57 4.87
CA ASP A 104 2.51 7.40 3.42
C ASP A 104 3.89 7.30 2.74
N ARG A 105 4.02 6.37 1.78
CA ARG A 105 5.22 6.17 0.92
C ARG A 105 6.55 6.06 1.67
N LEU A 106 6.55 5.37 2.82
CA LEU A 106 7.77 5.06 3.57
C LEU A 106 8.70 4.08 2.85
N PHE A 107 8.12 3.14 2.10
CA PHE A 107 8.86 2.09 1.40
C PHE A 107 8.59 2.07 -0.09
N THR A 108 9.54 1.54 -0.87
CA THR A 108 9.32 1.15 -2.26
C THR A 108 10.04 -0.15 -2.59
N PHE A 109 9.44 -0.96 -3.45
CA PHE A 109 10.16 -2.08 -4.06
C PHE A 109 11.02 -1.58 -5.22
N ALA A 110 12.18 -2.21 -5.39
CA ALA A 110 13.02 -2.06 -6.57
C ALA A 110 13.55 -3.41 -7.04
N GLN A 111 13.92 -3.49 -8.30
CA GLN A 111 14.61 -4.63 -8.86
C GLN A 111 16.03 -4.23 -9.27
N LEU A 112 16.99 -5.13 -9.04
CA LEU A 112 18.36 -4.92 -9.46
C LEU A 112 18.46 -5.15 -10.96
N LYS A 113 18.83 -4.13 -11.73
CA LYS A 113 19.12 -4.30 -13.15
C LYS A 113 20.63 -4.39 -13.34
N SER A 114 21.06 -5.52 -13.89
CA SER A 114 22.40 -5.65 -14.45
C SER A 114 22.39 -5.08 -15.86
N PRO A 115 23.45 -4.37 -16.27
CA PRO A 115 23.66 -4.10 -17.69
C PRO A 115 23.75 -5.45 -18.39
N PHE A 116 22.91 -5.69 -19.40
CA PHE A 116 23.15 -6.80 -20.32
C PHE A 116 24.50 -6.54 -20.99
N PRO A 117 25.37 -7.55 -21.17
CA PRO A 117 26.50 -7.37 -22.08
C PRO A 117 25.89 -7.01 -23.44
N ALA A 118 26.22 -5.81 -23.94
CA ALA A 118 25.90 -5.43 -25.30
C ALA A 118 26.41 -6.58 -26.18
N THR A 119 25.54 -7.11 -27.03
CA THR A 119 25.91 -8.04 -28.09
C THR A 119 27.24 -7.56 -28.67
N ALA A 120 28.19 -8.48 -28.83
CA ALA A 120 29.43 -8.26 -29.56
C ALA A 120 29.10 -7.87 -31.01
N SER A 121 28.68 -6.62 -31.23
CA SER A 121 28.75 -5.95 -32.51
C SER A 121 30.21 -5.59 -32.68
N SER A 122 30.82 -6.18 -33.69
CA SER A 122 32.24 -6.12 -34.05
C SER A 122 32.78 -4.73 -34.43
N ASP A 123 32.17 -3.64 -33.98
CA ASP A 123 32.50 -2.27 -34.40
C ASP A 123 32.37 -1.23 -33.26
N ALA A 124 32.75 -1.58 -32.03
CA ALA A 124 32.91 -0.60 -30.96
C ALA A 124 34.41 -0.35 -30.71
N LYS A 125 34.83 0.89 -30.98
CA LYS A 125 36.19 1.40 -30.77
C LYS A 125 36.68 1.11 -29.34
N GLU A 126 37.94 0.73 -29.23
CA GLU A 126 38.66 0.61 -27.96
C GLU A 126 38.68 1.95 -27.21
N GLY A 127 38.10 1.97 -26.02
CA GLY A 127 38.05 3.12 -25.10
C GLY A 127 36.64 3.33 -24.57
N GLU A 128 36.47 3.27 -23.25
CA GLU A 128 35.19 3.35 -22.51
C GLU A 128 34.37 2.04 -22.43
N GLN A 129 34.99 0.98 -21.89
CA GLN A 129 34.23 0.00 -21.10
C GLN A 129 34.15 0.49 -19.65
N GLU A 130 33.25 1.43 -19.36
CA GLU A 130 32.73 1.53 -18.00
C GLU A 130 31.94 0.24 -17.73
N LYS A 131 32.46 -0.61 -16.84
CA LYS A 131 31.74 -1.76 -16.30
C LYS A 131 30.44 -1.21 -15.72
N GLY A 132 29.32 -1.37 -16.42
CA GLY A 132 28.05 -0.81 -15.97
C GLY A 132 27.75 -1.31 -14.56
N GLU A 133 27.64 -0.39 -13.61
CA GLU A 133 27.30 -0.72 -12.23
C GLU A 133 25.88 -1.28 -12.17
N HIS A 134 25.64 -2.22 -11.26
CA HIS A 134 24.29 -2.70 -10.99
C HIS A 134 23.47 -1.54 -10.42
N THR A 135 22.31 -1.27 -11.01
CA THR A 135 21.48 -0.12 -10.63
C THR A 135 20.09 -0.59 -10.22
N TRP A 136 19.66 -0.18 -9.03
CA TRP A 136 18.33 -0.47 -8.53
C TRP A 136 17.31 0.42 -9.23
N HIS A 137 16.29 -0.21 -9.79
CA HIS A 137 15.19 0.49 -10.44
C HIS A 137 13.90 0.18 -9.70
N PHE A 138 13.22 1.22 -9.20
CA PHE A 138 11.94 1.04 -8.54
C PHE A 138 10.93 0.32 -9.47
N ILE A 139 10.07 -0.49 -8.88
CA ILE A 139 9.02 -1.20 -9.61
C ILE A 139 7.65 -0.59 -9.32
N THR A 140 6.75 -0.69 -10.31
CA THR A 140 5.40 -0.10 -10.22
C THR A 140 4.34 -1.09 -10.68
N GLN A 141 3.08 -0.84 -10.32
CA GLN A 141 1.93 -1.61 -10.80
C GLN A 141 1.85 -1.68 -12.34
N ARG A 142 2.46 -0.73 -13.07
CA ARG A 142 2.52 -0.77 -14.54
C ARG A 142 3.34 -1.96 -15.06
N GLN A 143 4.40 -2.31 -14.34
CA GLN A 143 5.31 -3.40 -14.70
C GLN A 143 4.87 -4.70 -14.03
N PHE A 144 4.51 -4.62 -12.76
CA PHE A 144 4.11 -5.76 -11.94
C PHE A 144 2.75 -5.49 -11.29
N PRO A 145 1.63 -5.74 -12.00
CA PRO A 145 0.28 -5.43 -11.53
C PRO A 145 -0.10 -6.11 -10.21
N LEU A 146 0.47 -7.28 -9.92
CA LEU A 146 0.24 -8.03 -8.68
C LEU A 146 0.70 -7.29 -7.42
N LEU A 147 1.53 -6.25 -7.54
CA LEU A 147 1.82 -5.34 -6.42
C LEU A 147 0.52 -4.80 -5.80
N ALA A 148 -0.52 -4.52 -6.60
CA ALA A 148 -1.79 -4.02 -6.12
C ALA A 148 -2.50 -4.99 -5.15
N THR A 149 -2.23 -6.29 -5.28
CA THR A 149 -2.86 -7.35 -4.47
C THR A 149 -2.11 -7.66 -3.17
N VAL A 150 -0.90 -7.10 -3.00
CA VAL A 150 -0.15 -7.21 -1.75
C VAL A 150 -0.84 -6.31 -0.72
N LYS A 151 -1.49 -6.94 0.26
CA LYS A 151 -2.17 -6.24 1.35
C LYS A 151 -1.14 -5.64 2.28
N VAL A 152 -1.43 -4.45 2.77
CA VAL A 152 -0.61 -3.74 3.75
C VAL A 152 -1.49 -3.49 4.97
N GLU A 153 -0.98 -3.84 6.14
CA GLU A 153 -1.63 -3.56 7.43
C GLU A 153 -0.65 -2.77 8.30
N LEU A 154 -1.15 -1.81 9.05
CA LEU A 154 -0.36 -0.98 9.96
C LEU A 154 -0.80 -1.26 11.39
N TYR A 155 0.16 -1.56 12.27
CA TYR A 155 -0.03 -1.84 13.68
C TYR A 155 0.72 -0.79 14.49
N VAL A 156 0.01 -0.08 15.37
CA VAL A 156 0.57 0.96 16.24
C VAL A 156 0.42 0.52 17.70
N PRO A 157 1.39 0.83 18.58
CA PRO A 157 1.33 0.44 19.98
C PRO A 157 0.05 0.90 20.68
N ASP A 158 -0.57 0.00 21.43
CA ASP A 158 -1.76 0.32 22.21
C ASP A 158 -1.37 0.82 23.60
N ALA A 159 -1.41 2.14 23.80
CA ALA A 159 -1.12 2.76 25.09
C ALA A 159 -2.09 2.31 26.22
N THR A 160 -3.23 1.68 25.89
CA THR A 160 -4.20 1.20 26.87
C THR A 160 -4.00 -0.25 27.33
N ARG A 161 -3.12 -1.02 26.65
CA ARG A 161 -2.85 -2.43 27.00
C ARG A 161 -1.59 -2.53 27.85
N LYS A 162 -1.68 -3.26 28.97
CA LYS A 162 -0.51 -3.55 29.80
C LYS A 162 0.38 -4.60 29.12
N PRO A 163 1.71 -4.38 29.02
CA PRO A 163 2.64 -5.42 28.60
C PRO A 163 2.59 -6.61 29.57
N ARG A 164 2.98 -7.80 29.10
CA ARG A 164 3.12 -8.96 29.99
C ARG A 164 4.25 -8.69 30.99
N PRO A 165 4.24 -9.30 32.20
CA PRO A 165 5.33 -9.14 33.18
C PRO A 165 6.71 -9.59 32.68
N GLN A 166 6.77 -10.44 31.64
CA GLN A 166 8.01 -10.87 30.98
C GLN A 166 8.51 -9.88 29.91
N ASP A 167 7.66 -8.91 29.53
CA ASP A 167 7.90 -7.86 28.53
C ASP A 167 7.86 -6.45 29.17
N GLU A 168 7.93 -6.33 30.51
CA GLU A 168 7.77 -5.06 31.25
C GLU A 168 8.85 -4.01 30.92
N ASP A 169 10.05 -4.44 30.50
CA ASP A 169 11.14 -3.56 30.06
C ASP A 169 11.06 -3.17 28.58
N LEU A 170 10.13 -3.76 27.83
CA LEU A 170 9.93 -3.56 26.39
C LEU A 170 8.43 -3.39 26.12
N ALA A 171 7.84 -2.26 26.53
CA ALA A 171 6.66 -1.78 25.81
C ALA A 171 7.13 -1.51 24.37
N PRO A 172 6.66 -2.24 23.35
CA PRO A 172 7.09 -1.94 21.99
C PRO A 172 6.52 -0.58 21.65
N THR A 173 7.35 0.46 21.70
CA THR A 173 7.06 1.83 21.25
C THR A 173 7.04 1.91 19.72
N GLU A 174 7.47 0.85 19.05
CA GLU A 174 7.61 0.78 17.63
C GLU A 174 6.30 0.39 16.93
N SER A 175 6.01 1.04 15.81
CA SER A 175 4.91 0.65 14.92
C SER A 175 5.41 -0.34 13.86
N PHE A 176 4.53 -1.23 13.41
CA PHE A 176 4.87 -2.28 12.45
C PHE A 176 3.95 -2.27 11.23
N ILE A 177 4.50 -2.59 10.08
CA ILE A 177 3.76 -2.89 8.85
C ILE A 177 3.80 -4.39 8.59
N ILE A 178 2.66 -4.98 8.27
CA ILE A 178 2.59 -6.35 7.78
C ILE A 178 2.22 -6.33 6.30
N LEU A 179 3.06 -6.93 5.48
CA LEU A 179 2.72 -7.26 4.10
C LEU A 179 2.13 -8.66 4.04
N ARG A 180 0.97 -8.81 3.40
CA ARG A 180 0.37 -10.11 3.15
C ARG A 180 0.16 -10.34 1.66
N PHE A 181 0.55 -11.52 1.19
CA PHE A 181 0.31 -11.93 -0.18
C PHE A 181 -0.14 -13.39 -0.25
N PRO A 182 -1.02 -13.74 -1.21
CA PRO A 182 -1.43 -15.13 -1.44
C PRO A 182 -0.23 -15.99 -1.82
N TRP A 183 0.03 -17.03 -1.02
CA TRP A 183 1.07 -17.99 -1.33
C TRP A 183 0.69 -19.37 -0.83
N ARG A 184 0.97 -20.38 -1.65
CA ARG A 184 0.78 -21.79 -1.30
C ARG A 184 2.08 -22.54 -1.50
N GLU A 185 2.57 -23.12 -0.42
CA GLU A 185 3.76 -23.97 -0.46
C GLU A 185 3.52 -25.23 -1.31
N ARG A 186 4.62 -25.85 -1.76
CA ARG A 186 4.54 -27.11 -2.52
C ARG A 186 4.39 -28.31 -1.58
N GLY A 187 3.78 -29.38 -2.07
CA GLY A 187 3.66 -30.64 -1.35
C GLY A 187 2.72 -30.59 -0.13
N PHE A 188 3.05 -31.39 0.89
CA PHE A 188 2.21 -31.59 2.08
C PHE A 188 2.08 -30.32 2.93
N ALA A 189 3.16 -29.54 3.05
CA ALA A 189 3.16 -28.27 3.78
C ALA A 189 2.11 -27.29 3.23
N GLY A 190 1.94 -27.21 1.90
CA GLY A 190 0.91 -26.39 1.27
C GLY A 190 -0.52 -26.89 1.49
N VAL A 191 -0.73 -28.19 1.75
CA VAL A 191 -2.04 -28.72 2.13
C VAL A 191 -2.36 -28.33 3.57
N LEU A 192 -1.39 -28.47 4.48
CA LEU A 192 -1.51 -28.04 5.87
C LEU A 192 -1.77 -26.53 5.98
N SER A 193 -1.01 -25.70 5.24
CA SER A 193 -1.19 -24.24 5.26
C SER A 193 -2.58 -23.83 4.77
N THR A 194 -3.09 -24.50 3.73
CA THR A 194 -4.44 -24.25 3.21
C THR A 194 -5.51 -24.67 4.22
N LEU A 195 -5.34 -25.82 4.88
CA LEU A 195 -6.26 -26.28 5.92
C LEU A 195 -6.25 -25.33 7.12
N ALA A 196 -5.07 -24.92 7.59
CA ALA A 196 -4.91 -23.95 8.66
C ALA A 196 -5.58 -22.61 8.32
N ALA A 197 -5.37 -22.09 7.11
CA ALA A 197 -6.03 -20.87 6.64
C ALA A 197 -7.56 -21.01 6.66
N LYS A 198 -8.09 -22.15 6.20
CA LYS A 198 -9.54 -22.43 6.23
C LYS A 198 -10.12 -22.56 7.63
N LEU A 199 -9.37 -23.14 8.56
CA LEU A 199 -9.77 -23.23 9.96
C LEU A 199 -9.81 -21.85 10.62
N ARG A 200 -8.86 -20.96 10.31
CA ARG A 200 -8.81 -19.59 10.87
C ARG A 200 -9.83 -18.63 10.24
N GLY A 201 -9.86 -18.57 8.92
CA GLY A 201 -10.62 -17.55 8.17
C GLY A 201 -11.87 -18.08 7.46
N GLY A 202 -12.29 -19.30 7.76
CA GLY A 202 -13.43 -19.97 7.14
C GLY A 202 -13.16 -20.51 5.73
N LEU A 203 -14.20 -21.08 5.12
CA LEU A 203 -14.08 -21.86 3.87
C LEU A 203 -13.51 -21.08 2.66
N ARG A 204 -13.61 -19.75 2.67
CA ARG A 204 -13.11 -18.86 1.59
C ARG A 204 -11.68 -18.37 1.83
N ALA A 205 -11.10 -18.61 3.00
CA ALA A 205 -9.74 -18.21 3.30
C ALA A 205 -8.73 -18.96 2.43
N ARG A 206 -7.67 -18.26 2.06
CA ARG A 206 -6.57 -18.77 1.26
C ARG A 206 -5.30 -18.72 2.08
N SER A 207 -4.35 -19.59 1.75
CA SER A 207 -3.00 -19.54 2.33
C SER A 207 -2.34 -18.21 1.92
N GLU A 208 -1.84 -17.47 2.91
CA GLU A 208 -1.16 -16.19 2.76
C GLU A 208 0.18 -16.26 3.52
N LYS A 209 1.18 -15.53 3.04
CA LYS A 209 2.46 -15.34 3.75
C LYS A 209 2.54 -13.91 4.28
N GLU A 210 3.05 -13.76 5.49
CA GLU A 210 3.23 -12.49 6.20
C GLU A 210 4.71 -12.08 6.17
N VAL A 211 4.96 -10.78 6.01
CA VAL A 211 6.27 -10.15 6.16
C VAL A 211 6.11 -8.98 7.11
N LEU A 212 6.83 -9.02 8.22
CA LEU A 212 6.82 -7.99 9.25
C LEU A 212 7.92 -6.96 8.97
N LEU A 213 7.56 -5.69 8.94
CA LEU A 213 8.48 -4.58 8.68
C LEU A 213 8.40 -3.55 9.80
N PRO A 214 9.53 -3.14 10.42
CA PRO A 214 9.56 -2.03 11.36
C PRO A 214 9.25 -0.71 10.65
N VAL A 215 8.44 0.16 11.28
CA VAL A 215 8.13 1.50 10.75
C VAL A 215 9.20 2.50 11.15
N ALA A 216 9.74 2.37 12.37
CA ALA A 216 10.80 3.20 12.86
C ALA A 216 12.02 3.07 11.95
N PHE A 217 12.77 4.16 11.82
CA PHE A 217 14.01 4.08 11.07
C PHE A 217 15.04 3.36 11.94
N PRO A 218 15.69 2.29 11.43
CA PRO A 218 16.60 1.49 12.25
C PRO A 218 17.82 2.31 12.66
N SER A 219 18.33 2.03 13.86
CA SER A 219 19.58 2.58 14.36
C SER A 219 20.78 2.03 13.59
N GLU A 220 21.95 2.68 13.70
CA GLU A 220 23.17 2.19 13.04
C GLU A 220 23.61 0.79 13.49
N GLU A 221 23.26 0.41 14.72
CA GLU A 221 23.52 -0.93 15.27
C GLU A 221 22.62 -1.96 14.59
N GLU A 222 21.31 -1.69 14.52
CA GLU A 222 20.34 -2.56 13.84
C GLU A 222 20.62 -2.71 12.34
N ILE A 223 21.08 -1.63 11.68
CA ILE A 223 21.48 -1.67 10.27
C ILE A 223 22.61 -2.69 10.06
N LYS A 224 23.60 -2.71 10.96
CA LYS A 224 24.74 -3.65 10.88
C LYS A 224 24.32 -5.07 11.23
N GLU A 225 23.50 -5.26 12.27
CA GLU A 225 23.04 -6.58 12.71
C GLU A 225 22.13 -7.26 11.67
N ARG A 226 21.28 -6.49 11.00
CA ARG A 226 20.35 -6.98 9.98
C ARG A 226 20.91 -6.95 8.56
N TRP A 227 22.19 -6.58 8.40
CA TRP A 227 22.88 -6.55 7.10
C TRP A 227 22.18 -5.68 6.07
N TYR A 228 21.71 -4.50 6.50
CA TYR A 228 21.11 -3.52 5.60
C TYR A 228 22.19 -2.65 4.96
N ASP A 229 22.03 -2.42 3.65
CA ASP A 229 22.98 -1.65 2.87
C ASP A 229 22.36 -0.35 2.35
N TRP A 230 23.15 0.72 2.33
CA TRP A 230 22.79 1.96 1.64
C TRP A 230 23.04 1.81 0.15
N GLU A 231 21.98 1.94 -0.65
CA GLU A 231 22.07 1.75 -2.09
C GLU A 231 21.35 2.85 -2.86
N LYS A 232 21.85 3.09 -4.08
CA LYS A 232 21.29 4.08 -4.99
C LYS A 232 20.14 3.46 -5.77
N VAL A 233 18.94 4.00 -5.57
CA VAL A 233 17.72 3.64 -6.30
C VAL A 233 17.35 4.73 -7.30
N THR A 234 17.18 4.35 -8.56
CA THR A 234 16.69 5.23 -9.61
C THR A 234 15.17 5.31 -9.55
N ILE A 235 14.65 6.51 -9.30
CA ILE A 235 13.23 6.85 -9.31
C ILE A 235 13.00 7.82 -10.47
N TRP A 236 12.36 7.33 -11.53
CA TRP A 236 12.17 8.08 -12.77
C TRP A 236 13.49 8.56 -13.38
N LYS A 237 13.85 9.82 -13.17
CA LYS A 237 15.10 10.45 -13.66
C LYS A 237 16.07 10.79 -12.53
N GLU A 238 15.65 10.61 -11.28
CA GLU A 238 16.42 10.95 -10.09
C GLU A 238 17.04 9.68 -9.51
N VAL A 239 18.20 9.82 -8.91
CA VAL A 239 18.86 8.76 -8.16
C VAL A 239 18.86 9.17 -6.70
N VAL A 240 18.25 8.35 -5.85
CA VAL A 240 18.10 8.60 -4.42
C VAL A 240 18.88 7.53 -3.66
N GLU A 241 19.55 7.93 -2.61
CA GLU A 241 20.17 7.00 -1.66
C GLU A 241 19.13 6.58 -0.62
N ALA A 242 18.90 5.28 -0.49
CA ALA A 242 17.92 4.73 0.43
C ALA A 242 18.42 3.42 1.04
N LEU A 243 17.89 3.07 2.21
CA LEU A 243 18.29 1.87 2.93
C LEU A 243 17.62 0.63 2.32
N ASN A 244 18.40 -0.33 1.83
CA ASN A 244 17.90 -1.59 1.30
C ASN A 244 17.70 -2.60 2.43
N MET A 245 16.43 -2.88 2.72
CA MET A 245 15.93 -3.88 3.67
C MET A 245 15.47 -5.15 2.92
N GLY A 246 16.13 -5.48 1.81
CA GLY A 246 15.78 -6.64 0.97
C GLY A 246 15.90 -7.99 1.68
N GLU A 247 16.72 -8.08 2.73
CA GLU A 247 16.89 -9.30 3.53
C GLU A 247 15.63 -9.68 4.33
N GLU A 248 14.74 -8.71 4.60
CA GLU A 248 13.44 -8.99 5.22
C GLU A 248 12.45 -9.63 4.22
N LEU A 249 12.78 -9.65 2.92
CA LEU A 249 11.88 -10.15 1.89
C LEU A 249 12.05 -11.67 1.66
N PRO A 250 10.96 -12.45 1.77
CA PRO A 250 10.98 -13.84 1.36
C PRO A 250 11.10 -13.97 -0.17
N GLU A 251 11.82 -14.99 -0.66
CA GLU A 251 11.95 -15.26 -2.09
C GLU A 251 10.57 -15.48 -2.77
N GLU A 252 9.61 -16.01 -2.03
CA GLU A 252 8.27 -16.26 -2.51
C GLU A 252 7.52 -14.98 -2.91
N LEU A 253 7.83 -13.84 -2.29
CA LEU A 253 7.26 -12.55 -2.73
C LEU A 253 7.76 -12.17 -4.12
N ARG A 254 9.06 -12.35 -4.38
CA ARG A 254 9.66 -12.12 -5.70
C ARG A 254 9.01 -13.00 -6.77
N LEU A 255 8.80 -14.28 -6.46
CA LEU A 255 8.13 -15.23 -7.34
C LEU A 255 6.65 -14.89 -7.55
N TYR A 256 5.94 -14.51 -6.49
CA TYR A 256 4.53 -14.10 -6.53
C TYR A 256 4.34 -12.89 -7.46
N LEU A 257 5.21 -11.88 -7.32
CA LEU A 257 5.15 -10.67 -8.14
C LEU A 257 5.58 -10.90 -9.60
N GLY A 258 6.21 -12.03 -9.91
CA GLY A 258 6.76 -12.33 -11.23
C GLY A 258 8.02 -11.53 -11.57
N VAL A 259 8.78 -11.10 -10.54
CA VAL A 259 10.02 -10.34 -10.74
C VAL A 259 11.16 -11.31 -11.01
N SER A 260 11.76 -11.23 -12.19
CA SER A 260 12.88 -12.11 -12.58
C SER A 260 14.19 -11.78 -11.86
N ASN A 261 14.42 -10.49 -11.62
CA ASN A 261 15.65 -9.98 -11.04
C ASN A 261 15.62 -10.01 -9.50
N LYS A 262 16.76 -9.73 -8.85
CA LYS A 262 16.81 -9.56 -7.38
C LYS A 262 15.81 -8.47 -6.98
N LEU A 263 14.95 -8.78 -6.02
CA LEU A 263 13.98 -7.84 -5.44
C LEU A 263 14.58 -7.23 -4.18
N GLY A 264 14.44 -5.93 -4.02
CA GLY A 264 14.83 -5.18 -2.84
C GLY A 264 13.67 -4.35 -2.30
N LEU A 265 13.71 -4.08 -1.01
CA LEU A 265 12.77 -3.21 -0.31
C LEU A 265 13.55 -2.00 0.20
N PHE A 266 13.20 -0.81 -0.25
CA PHE A 266 13.91 0.40 0.11
C PHE A 266 13.11 1.22 1.08
N ARG A 267 13.72 1.64 2.19
CA ARG A 267 13.17 2.58 3.18
C ARG A 267 13.71 3.98 2.92
N VAL A 268 12.82 4.98 2.89
CA VAL A 268 13.23 6.38 2.71
C VAL A 268 13.96 6.86 3.95
N CYS A 269 15.08 7.56 3.76
CA CYS A 269 15.81 8.24 4.82
C CYS A 269 15.04 9.51 5.26
N PRO A 270 14.66 9.66 6.53
CA PRO A 270 13.97 10.86 7.02
C PRO A 270 14.75 12.16 6.84
N GLU A 271 16.08 12.10 6.84
CA GLU A 271 16.97 13.27 6.72
C GLU A 271 17.25 13.67 5.27
N LYS A 272 17.14 12.72 4.33
CA LYS A 272 17.45 12.90 2.90
C LYS A 272 16.20 12.79 2.04
N LEU A 273 15.19 13.60 2.35
CA LEU A 273 13.97 13.71 1.55
C LEU A 273 14.23 14.49 0.26
N ARG A 274 13.36 14.28 -0.74
CA ARG A 274 13.46 14.96 -2.02
C ARG A 274 12.69 16.26 -2.02
N GLU A 275 13.36 17.35 -2.34
CA GLU A 275 12.72 18.65 -2.48
C GLU A 275 11.81 18.71 -3.72
N VAL A 276 10.62 19.29 -3.54
CA VAL A 276 9.68 19.54 -4.62
C VAL A 276 9.75 21.03 -4.98
N GLY A 277 10.28 21.33 -6.16
CA GLY A 277 10.41 22.72 -6.61
C GLY A 277 9.29 23.16 -7.53
N ARG A 278 9.02 22.41 -8.61
CA ARG A 278 8.30 22.97 -9.77
C ARG A 278 6.78 22.94 -9.56
N GLY A 279 6.16 24.11 -9.38
CA GLY A 279 4.71 24.19 -9.10
C GLY A 279 4.34 23.90 -7.64
N ALA A 280 5.33 23.67 -6.78
CA ALA A 280 5.16 23.74 -5.34
C ALA A 280 5.13 25.22 -4.88
N PRO A 281 4.44 25.53 -3.76
CA PRO A 281 4.55 26.84 -3.14
C PRO A 281 6.00 27.11 -2.71
N ARG A 282 6.37 28.39 -2.62
CA ARG A 282 7.70 28.76 -2.11
C ARG A 282 7.76 28.55 -0.60
N ARG A 283 8.98 28.51 -0.04
CA ARG A 283 9.19 28.39 1.41
C ARG A 283 8.46 29.46 2.21
N GLU A 284 8.35 30.68 1.68
CA GLU A 284 7.68 31.79 2.39
C GLU A 284 6.17 31.60 2.50
N GLU A 285 5.58 30.83 1.59
CA GLU A 285 4.15 30.52 1.54
C GLU A 285 3.84 29.22 2.29
N ALA A 286 4.67 28.18 2.09
CA ALA A 286 4.49 26.88 2.72
C ALA A 286 4.87 26.82 4.20
N GLY A 287 5.76 27.72 4.64
CA GLY A 287 6.41 27.67 5.96
C GLY A 287 7.69 26.83 5.99
N TYR A 288 7.92 25.99 4.97
CA TYR A 288 9.07 25.09 4.84
C TYR A 288 9.38 24.85 3.36
N GLN A 289 10.51 24.19 3.04
CA GLN A 289 10.78 23.74 1.68
C GLN A 289 9.97 22.45 1.43
N PRO A 290 9.00 22.41 0.49
CA PRO A 290 8.22 21.21 0.22
C PRO A 290 9.10 20.01 -0.11
N VAL A 291 8.80 18.85 0.51
CA VAL A 291 9.59 17.62 0.40
C VAL A 291 8.71 16.41 0.17
N THR A 292 9.26 15.35 -0.40
CA THR A 292 8.62 14.05 -0.58
C THR A 292 9.55 12.90 -0.25
N GLY A 293 8.96 11.79 0.18
CA GLY A 293 9.63 10.49 0.25
C GLY A 293 9.54 9.76 -1.08
N PHE A 294 8.93 8.57 -1.12
CA PHE A 294 8.75 7.79 -2.35
C PHE A 294 7.48 8.13 -3.15
N GLN A 295 6.84 9.28 -2.89
CA GLN A 295 5.80 9.85 -3.74
C GLN A 295 6.32 10.07 -5.17
N ASP A 296 5.45 10.21 -6.17
CA ASP A 296 5.93 10.45 -7.54
C ASP A 296 6.36 11.90 -7.78
N ALA A 297 5.65 12.88 -7.21
CA ALA A 297 5.93 14.30 -7.46
C ALA A 297 5.59 15.20 -6.27
N PHE A 298 4.43 15.02 -5.61
CA PHE A 298 3.99 15.86 -4.51
C PHE A 298 3.53 15.04 -3.30
N PRO A 299 3.48 15.65 -2.09
CA PRO A 299 3.16 14.97 -0.83
C PRO A 299 1.79 14.31 -0.78
N VAL A 300 0.76 14.99 -1.27
CA VAL A 300 -0.64 14.58 -1.13
C VAL A 300 -1.36 14.62 -2.47
N HIS A 301 -2.19 13.63 -2.72
CA HIS A 301 -3.01 13.55 -3.92
C HIS A 301 -4.50 13.53 -3.57
N LEU A 302 -5.27 14.48 -4.13
CA LEU A 302 -6.71 14.64 -3.93
C LEU A 302 -7.49 14.25 -5.19
N ILE A 303 -8.65 13.63 -5.03
CA ILE A 303 -9.57 13.36 -6.14
C ILE A 303 -11.02 13.56 -5.71
N ASN A 304 -11.84 14.07 -6.62
CA ASN A 304 -13.28 14.20 -6.42
C ASN A 304 -14.03 13.01 -6.99
N VAL A 305 -14.98 12.48 -6.22
CA VAL A 305 -15.85 11.36 -6.61
C VAL A 305 -16.71 11.72 -7.82
N GLY A 306 -17.26 12.95 -7.87
CA GLY A 306 -18.08 13.40 -8.99
C GLY A 306 -17.33 13.39 -10.33
N SER A 307 -16.02 13.67 -10.31
CA SER A 307 -15.14 13.56 -11.48
C SER A 307 -14.96 12.12 -11.93
N VAL A 308 -14.83 11.18 -10.98
CA VAL A 308 -14.66 9.75 -11.27
C VAL A 308 -15.92 9.18 -11.93
N GLU A 309 -17.09 9.52 -11.40
CA GLU A 309 -18.38 9.10 -11.96
C GLU A 309 -18.64 9.68 -13.35
N ASP A 310 -18.27 10.95 -13.62
CA ASP A 310 -18.36 11.51 -14.97
C ASP A 310 -17.47 10.76 -15.98
N LEU A 311 -16.22 10.46 -15.58
CA LEU A 311 -15.31 9.69 -16.42
C LEU A 311 -15.81 8.25 -16.64
N GLU A 312 -16.33 7.62 -15.60
CA GLU A 312 -16.98 6.31 -15.67
C GLU A 312 -18.11 6.29 -16.71
N GLY A 313 -19.01 7.30 -16.67
CA GLY A 313 -20.10 7.44 -17.63
C GLY A 313 -19.62 7.59 -19.08
N LYS A 314 -18.42 8.16 -19.29
CA LYS A 314 -17.78 8.30 -20.62
C LYS A 314 -17.08 7.03 -21.11
N ILE A 315 -16.61 6.18 -20.20
CA ILE A 315 -16.02 4.86 -20.52
C ILE A 315 -17.13 3.88 -20.90
N GLY A 316 -18.21 3.86 -20.11
CA GLY A 316 -19.28 2.87 -20.21
C GLY A 316 -18.85 1.49 -19.67
N ALA A 317 -19.69 0.47 -19.86
CA ALA A 317 -19.38 -0.88 -19.42
C ALA A 317 -18.34 -1.53 -20.37
N VAL A 318 -17.20 -1.95 -19.82
CA VAL A 318 -16.17 -2.68 -20.56
C VAL A 318 -15.78 -3.96 -19.80
N GLU A 319 -15.26 -4.95 -20.52
CA GLU A 319 -14.88 -6.23 -19.93
C GLU A 319 -13.81 -6.06 -18.84
N GLY A 320 -14.04 -6.62 -17.66
CA GLY A 320 -13.12 -6.49 -16.51
C GLY A 320 -13.13 -5.13 -15.81
N MET A 321 -14.05 -4.23 -16.17
CA MET A 321 -14.28 -2.95 -15.47
C MET A 321 -15.77 -2.58 -15.55
N GLU A 322 -16.56 -3.17 -14.65
CA GLU A 322 -17.98 -2.85 -14.48
C GLU A 322 -18.19 -1.50 -13.79
N ARG A 323 -17.29 -1.17 -12.84
CA ARG A 323 -17.24 0.11 -12.14
C ARG A 323 -15.83 0.69 -12.16
N LEU A 324 -15.71 2.01 -12.36
CA LEU A 324 -14.43 2.69 -12.23
C LEU A 324 -14.11 2.96 -10.76
N ASP A 325 -13.30 2.09 -10.19
CA ASP A 325 -12.83 2.22 -8.81
C ASP A 325 -11.85 3.41 -8.64
N VAL A 326 -12.20 4.35 -7.77
CA VAL A 326 -11.38 5.51 -7.42
C VAL A 326 -9.98 5.14 -6.90
N ARG A 327 -9.83 3.97 -6.26
CA ARG A 327 -8.54 3.47 -5.74
C ARG A 327 -7.50 3.26 -6.85
N ARG A 328 -7.92 3.08 -8.12
CA ARG A 328 -7.03 2.98 -9.29
C ARG A 328 -6.16 4.24 -9.48
N PHE A 329 -6.65 5.39 -9.03
CA PHE A 329 -5.94 6.67 -9.10
C PHE A 329 -5.02 6.92 -7.90
N ARG A 330 -5.06 6.04 -6.90
CA ARG A 330 -4.30 6.10 -5.65
C ARG A 330 -4.34 7.48 -4.95
N PRO A 331 -5.52 8.04 -4.69
CA PRO A 331 -5.66 9.26 -3.89
C PRO A 331 -5.33 9.03 -2.43
N ASN A 332 -4.88 10.09 -1.77
CA ASN A 332 -4.80 10.19 -0.31
C ASN A 332 -6.09 10.78 0.26
N ILE A 333 -6.64 11.81 -0.39
CA ILE A 333 -7.87 12.48 0.02
C ILE A 333 -8.92 12.31 -1.07
N ILE A 334 -10.06 11.71 -0.73
CA ILE A 334 -11.19 11.55 -1.63
C ILE A 334 -12.30 12.49 -1.15
N VAL A 335 -12.70 13.42 -2.01
CA VAL A 335 -13.77 14.39 -1.70
C VAL A 335 -15.06 14.04 -2.44
N ASN A 336 -16.19 14.31 -1.80
CA ASN A 336 -17.53 14.18 -2.36
C ASN A 336 -18.30 15.47 -2.11
N GLY A 337 -19.38 15.74 -2.85
CA GLY A 337 -20.14 17.00 -2.74
C GLY A 337 -19.84 17.98 -3.89
N ALA A 338 -18.58 18.04 -4.35
CA ALA A 338 -18.18 18.94 -5.43
C ALA A 338 -18.73 18.50 -6.81
N LYS A 339 -19.01 19.48 -7.68
CA LYS A 339 -19.35 19.21 -9.09
C LYS A 339 -18.17 18.51 -9.78
N ALA A 340 -18.46 17.70 -10.80
CA ALA A 340 -17.43 17.03 -11.57
C ALA A 340 -16.37 18.02 -12.09
N TYR A 341 -15.11 17.74 -11.78
CA TYR A 341 -13.91 18.50 -12.10
C TYR A 341 -13.81 19.89 -11.47
N ASP A 342 -14.65 20.24 -10.50
CA ASP A 342 -14.54 21.52 -9.78
C ASP A 342 -13.17 21.68 -9.10
N GLU A 343 -12.54 20.57 -8.71
CA GLU A 343 -11.21 20.55 -8.10
C GLU A 343 -10.10 21.04 -9.03
N ASP A 344 -10.30 21.03 -10.36
CA ASP A 344 -9.30 21.47 -11.34
C ASP A 344 -8.96 22.95 -11.25
N GLU A 345 -9.78 23.74 -10.54
CA GLU A 345 -9.62 25.19 -10.38
C GLU A 345 -9.13 25.58 -8.98
N TRP A 346 -9.07 24.66 -8.02
CA TRP A 346 -8.69 25.00 -6.65
C TRP A 346 -7.20 25.34 -6.58
N LYS A 347 -6.82 26.46 -5.97
CA LYS A 347 -5.43 26.88 -5.75
C LYS A 347 -5.00 26.77 -4.30
N ALA A 348 -5.91 27.00 -3.37
CA ALA A 348 -5.70 26.80 -1.94
C ALA A 348 -6.99 26.25 -1.31
N VAL A 349 -6.84 25.27 -0.41
CA VAL A 349 -7.96 24.65 0.31
C VAL A 349 -7.66 24.58 1.79
N LYS A 350 -8.70 24.78 2.60
CA LYS A 350 -8.68 24.63 4.05
C LYS A 350 -9.70 23.56 4.44
N LEU A 351 -9.22 22.54 5.14
CA LEU A 351 -10.04 21.43 5.63
C LEU A 351 -10.41 21.74 7.08
N ARG A 352 -11.70 21.90 7.36
CA ARG A 352 -12.20 22.25 8.70
C ARG A 352 -12.98 21.11 9.33
N SER A 353 -12.68 20.80 10.59
CA SER A 353 -13.51 19.90 11.38
C SER A 353 -14.85 20.55 11.69
N SER A 354 -15.94 19.78 11.55
CA SER A 354 -17.29 20.23 11.88
C SER A 354 -17.54 20.38 13.39
N GLY A 355 -16.67 19.80 14.23
CA GLY A 355 -16.87 19.71 15.68
C GLY A 355 -15.89 20.53 16.54
N LYS A 356 -14.72 20.88 16.02
CA LYS A 356 -13.68 21.63 16.74
C LYS A 356 -13.20 22.79 15.88
N ALA A 357 -13.56 24.01 16.24
CA ALA A 357 -13.30 25.21 15.45
C ALA A 357 -11.80 25.53 15.24
N GLU A 358 -10.90 24.91 16.01
CA GLU A 358 -9.45 25.18 15.98
C GLU A 358 -8.63 24.14 15.19
N GLU A 359 -9.17 22.95 14.90
CA GLU A 359 -8.45 21.93 14.12
C GLU A 359 -8.75 22.13 12.63
N ALA A 360 -7.81 22.77 11.92
CA ALA A 360 -7.85 22.93 10.47
C ALA A 360 -6.51 22.55 9.83
N ALA A 361 -6.56 22.01 8.61
CA ALA A 361 -5.39 21.72 7.80
C ALA A 361 -5.47 22.50 6.49
N GLU A 362 -4.40 23.20 6.14
CA GLU A 362 -4.32 24.03 4.93
C GLU A 362 -3.41 23.38 3.90
N PHE A 363 -3.81 23.46 2.63
CA PHE A 363 -3.06 22.90 1.52
C PHE A 363 -3.03 23.88 0.35
N HIS A 364 -1.84 24.05 -0.22
CA HIS A 364 -1.70 24.61 -1.55
C HIS A 364 -1.94 23.51 -2.58
N VAL A 365 -2.84 23.78 -3.51
CA VAL A 365 -3.10 22.91 -4.65
C VAL A 365 -2.09 23.26 -5.73
N SER A 366 -1.15 22.35 -5.96
CA SER A 366 0.05 22.60 -6.75
C SER A 366 -0.15 22.47 -8.24
N CYS A 367 -0.73 21.35 -8.68
CA CYS A 367 -1.02 21.14 -10.10
C CYS A 367 -2.01 20.00 -10.31
N ARG A 368 -2.51 19.88 -11.55
CA ARG A 368 -3.29 18.72 -11.99
C ARG A 368 -2.44 17.47 -12.02
N THR A 369 -3.01 16.34 -11.61
CA THR A 369 -2.30 15.07 -11.64
C THR A 369 -2.37 14.44 -13.03
N VAL A 370 -1.24 14.49 -13.75
CA VAL A 370 -1.07 13.81 -15.03
C VAL A 370 -1.08 12.29 -14.82
N ARG A 371 -1.93 11.59 -15.56
CA ARG A 371 -2.13 10.15 -15.40
C ARG A 371 -1.32 9.35 -16.41
N CYS A 372 -0.62 8.35 -15.89
CA CYS A 372 0.01 7.31 -16.69
C CYS A 372 -0.93 6.10 -16.84
N LYS A 373 -0.44 4.99 -17.38
CA LYS A 373 -1.20 3.72 -17.54
C LYS A 373 -1.45 2.94 -16.25
N MET A 374 -1.06 3.48 -15.09
CA MET A 374 -1.20 2.79 -13.80
C MET A 374 -2.68 2.57 -13.38
N PRO A 375 -3.62 3.50 -13.60
CA PRO A 375 -5.04 3.30 -13.28
C PRO A 375 -5.72 2.16 -14.03
N ASN A 376 -5.09 1.62 -15.08
CA ASN A 376 -5.58 0.44 -15.78
C ASN A 376 -5.55 -0.83 -14.91
N VAL A 377 -4.77 -0.83 -13.82
CA VAL A 377 -4.64 -1.96 -12.90
C VAL A 377 -5.76 -1.94 -11.88
N ASP A 378 -6.52 -3.03 -11.85
CA ASP A 378 -7.52 -3.29 -10.82
C ASP A 378 -6.87 -3.53 -9.47
N GLN A 379 -7.34 -2.84 -8.43
CA GLN A 379 -6.68 -2.85 -7.12
C GLN A 379 -7.02 -4.09 -6.28
N ASP A 380 -8.00 -4.91 -6.67
CA ASP A 380 -8.35 -6.14 -5.95
C ASP A 380 -7.80 -7.39 -6.63
N SER A 381 -7.89 -7.47 -7.95
CA SER A 381 -7.46 -8.63 -8.74
C SER A 381 -6.03 -8.51 -9.28
N GLY A 382 -5.50 -7.29 -9.37
CA GLY A 382 -4.25 -7.03 -10.10
C GLY A 382 -4.40 -7.17 -11.62
N PHE A 383 -5.61 -7.39 -12.15
CA PHE A 383 -5.85 -7.44 -13.59
C PHE A 383 -5.58 -6.08 -14.21
N ARG A 384 -4.73 -6.03 -15.24
CA ARG A 384 -4.41 -4.82 -15.97
C ARG A 384 -5.22 -4.77 -17.26
N HIS A 385 -6.19 -3.88 -17.32
CA HIS A 385 -6.96 -3.66 -18.53
C HIS A 385 -6.05 -3.04 -19.63
N PRO A 386 -6.13 -3.50 -20.89
CA PRO A 386 -5.16 -3.13 -21.92
C PRO A 386 -5.20 -1.64 -22.29
N ILE A 387 -6.37 -0.99 -22.24
CA ILE A 387 -6.57 0.38 -22.75
C ILE A 387 -7.21 1.35 -21.73
N GLU A 388 -8.29 0.96 -21.05
CA GLU A 388 -8.99 1.82 -20.08
C GLU A 388 -8.39 1.78 -18.66
N PRO A 389 -8.48 2.89 -17.89
CA PRO A 389 -9.08 4.17 -18.26
C PRO A 389 -8.12 5.14 -18.97
N ASP A 390 -6.86 4.75 -19.25
CA ASP A 390 -5.85 5.60 -19.92
C ASP A 390 -6.35 6.20 -21.25
N ARG A 391 -7.05 5.42 -22.08
CA ARG A 391 -7.61 5.91 -23.34
C ARG A 391 -8.65 7.03 -23.11
N SER A 392 -9.64 6.80 -22.26
CA SER A 392 -10.69 7.79 -21.98
C SER A 392 -10.15 9.04 -21.29
N LEU A 393 -9.16 8.89 -20.39
CA LEU A 393 -8.44 10.00 -19.79
C LEU A 393 -7.76 10.87 -20.85
N ARG A 394 -7.03 10.28 -21.81
CA ARG A 394 -6.39 11.07 -22.87
C ARG A 394 -7.41 11.74 -23.77
N LYS A 395 -8.52 11.07 -24.08
CA LYS A 395 -9.54 11.60 -25.00
C LYS A 395 -10.33 12.77 -24.41
N TYR A 396 -10.73 12.66 -23.14
CA TYR A 396 -11.67 13.61 -22.54
C TYR A 396 -11.04 14.52 -21.50
N ARG A 397 -9.82 14.21 -21.05
CA ARG A 397 -9.16 14.88 -19.93
C ARG A 397 -7.75 15.38 -20.27
N GLU A 398 -7.43 15.57 -21.54
CA GLU A 398 -6.27 16.37 -21.97
C GLU A 398 -6.58 17.87 -21.76
N VAL A 399 -6.55 18.32 -20.51
CA VAL A 399 -6.97 19.69 -20.10
C VAL A 399 -5.81 20.59 -19.69
N ASP A 400 -4.59 20.05 -19.62
CA ASP A 400 -3.42 20.80 -19.13
C ASP A 400 -2.39 21.02 -20.25
N GLU A 401 -2.14 22.29 -20.59
CA GLU A 401 -1.20 22.68 -21.64
C GLU A 401 0.25 22.23 -21.35
N GLY A 402 0.60 22.08 -20.07
CA GLY A 402 1.91 21.59 -19.63
C GLY A 402 2.13 20.10 -19.86
N ALA A 403 1.07 19.35 -20.15
CA ALA A 403 1.08 17.89 -20.30
C ALA A 403 0.30 17.43 -21.55
N ARG A 404 0.62 18.01 -22.71
CA ARG A 404 -0.02 17.66 -23.99
C ARG A 404 -0.01 16.14 -24.23
N TYR A 405 -1.11 15.63 -24.79
CA TYR A 405 -1.42 14.22 -25.05
C TYR A 405 -1.60 13.31 -23.83
N MET A 406 -1.65 13.89 -22.63
CA MET A 406 -1.84 13.16 -21.39
C MET A 406 -3.14 13.58 -20.71
N GLY A 407 -3.84 12.60 -20.13
CA GLY A 407 -5.05 12.88 -19.37
C GLY A 407 -4.74 13.29 -17.93
N CYS A 408 -5.51 14.24 -17.40
CA CYS A 408 -5.42 14.73 -16.03
C CYS A 408 -6.65 14.33 -15.21
N MET A 409 -6.42 13.89 -13.98
CA MET A 409 -7.51 13.51 -13.07
C MET A 409 -7.05 13.77 -11.65
N GLY A 410 -7.80 14.47 -10.81
CA GLY A 410 -7.37 14.82 -9.45
C GLY A 410 -6.18 15.78 -9.37
N MET A 411 -5.86 16.22 -8.15
CA MET A 411 -4.95 17.33 -7.88
C MET A 411 -3.81 16.92 -6.95
N GLN A 412 -2.61 17.41 -7.24
CA GLN A 412 -1.45 17.30 -6.36
C GLN A 412 -1.44 18.47 -5.38
N MET A 413 -1.16 18.21 -4.11
CA MET A 413 -1.21 19.20 -3.05
C MET A 413 0.02 19.12 -2.15
N THR A 414 0.35 20.27 -1.57
CA THR A 414 1.40 20.45 -0.60
C THR A 414 0.78 21.01 0.69
N PRO A 415 1.01 20.38 1.86
CA PRO A 415 0.51 20.92 3.11
C PRO A 415 1.20 22.24 3.43
N LEU A 416 0.45 23.15 4.05
CA LEU A 416 0.93 24.45 4.52
C LEU A 416 0.97 24.43 6.05
N PHE A 417 2.01 25.03 6.63
CA PHE A 417 2.14 25.15 8.08
C PHE A 417 2.44 26.59 8.46
N GLU A 418 2.13 26.95 9.71
CA GLU A 418 2.59 28.21 10.26
C GLU A 418 4.12 28.26 10.28
N LYS A 419 4.68 29.46 10.09
CA LYS A 419 6.13 29.64 10.07
C LYS A 419 6.70 29.33 11.44
N THR A 420 7.43 28.22 11.51
CA THR A 420 8.12 27.76 12.71
C THR A 420 9.53 27.31 12.32
N ASP A 421 10.49 27.57 13.20
CA ASP A 421 11.85 27.04 13.08
C ASP A 421 11.94 25.59 13.61
N ASP A 422 10.87 25.10 14.25
CA ASP A 422 10.76 23.74 14.79
C ASP A 422 9.98 22.82 13.84
N PRO A 423 10.64 21.85 13.18
CA PRO A 423 9.98 20.87 12.31
C PRO A 423 8.94 20.01 13.03
N GLU A 424 9.09 19.77 14.34
CA GLU A 424 8.14 18.94 15.10
C GLU A 424 6.79 19.64 15.30
N ALA A 425 6.78 20.98 15.26
CA ALA A 425 5.57 21.77 15.33
C ALA A 425 4.81 21.84 13.98
N MET A 426 5.39 21.33 12.88
CA MET A 426 4.75 21.29 11.56
C MET A 426 3.82 20.08 11.43
N GLU A 427 2.78 20.05 12.25
CA GLU A 427 1.74 19.01 12.19
C GLU A 427 0.33 19.59 12.14
N SER A 428 -0.53 18.94 11.36
CA SER A 428 -1.97 19.18 11.39
C SER A 428 -2.71 17.85 11.24
N TRP A 429 -4.04 17.88 11.33
CA TRP A 429 -4.86 16.67 11.26
C TRP A 429 -5.91 16.77 10.17
N VAL A 430 -6.16 15.65 9.51
CA VAL A 430 -7.28 15.48 8.59
C VAL A 430 -8.13 14.29 9.03
N GLU A 431 -9.45 14.44 8.95
CA GLU A 431 -10.41 13.40 9.28
C GLU A 431 -11.53 13.33 8.24
N VAL A 432 -12.11 12.14 8.10
CA VAL A 432 -13.30 11.94 7.26
C VAL A 432 -14.44 12.80 7.81
N GLY A 433 -15.12 13.51 6.90
CA GLY A 433 -16.22 14.43 7.23
C GLY A 433 -15.82 15.90 7.32
N MET A 434 -14.52 16.24 7.31
CA MET A 434 -14.09 17.64 7.24
C MET A 434 -14.64 18.33 5.99
N GLU A 435 -15.10 19.57 6.16
CA GLU A 435 -15.55 20.42 5.06
C GLU A 435 -14.35 21.01 4.32
N VAL A 436 -14.45 21.04 2.98
CA VAL A 436 -13.43 21.58 2.10
C VAL A 436 -13.78 23.02 1.76
N GLU A 437 -13.16 23.97 2.45
CA GLU A 437 -13.26 25.39 2.13
C GLU A 437 -12.24 25.76 1.04
N VAL A 438 -12.72 26.18 -0.14
CA VAL A 438 -11.85 26.63 -1.24
C VAL A 438 -11.53 28.11 -1.03
N LEU A 439 -10.27 28.39 -0.68
CA LEU A 439 -9.80 29.76 -0.37
C LEU A 439 -9.48 30.56 -1.63
N GLU A 440 -8.91 29.90 -2.64
CA GLU A 440 -8.49 30.54 -3.88
C GLU A 440 -8.79 29.63 -5.07
N ARG A 441 -9.22 30.24 -6.19
CA ARG A 441 -9.45 29.58 -7.47
C ARG A 441 -8.61 30.19 -8.58
N GLY A 442 -8.18 29.36 -9.53
CA GLY A 442 -7.36 29.79 -10.64
C GLY A 442 -7.02 28.66 -11.61
N SER A 443 -6.19 28.98 -12.60
CA SER A 443 -5.71 27.99 -13.58
C SER A 443 -4.42 27.32 -13.11
N HIS A 444 -4.26 26.05 -13.47
CA HIS A 444 -3.00 25.32 -13.29
C HIS A 444 -2.30 25.07 -14.61
N ARG A 445 -0.99 24.90 -14.52
CA ARG A 445 -0.16 24.39 -15.60
C ARG A 445 0.80 23.36 -15.03
N TYR A 446 0.73 22.13 -15.52
CA TYR A 446 1.63 21.06 -15.12
C TYR A 446 3.06 21.41 -15.52
N VAL A 447 3.96 21.32 -14.55
CA VAL A 447 5.40 21.41 -14.79
C VAL A 447 6.00 20.07 -14.40
N LYS A 448 6.72 19.46 -15.33
CA LYS A 448 7.38 18.19 -15.09
C LYS A 448 8.48 18.39 -14.05
N GLN A 449 8.40 17.63 -12.94
CA GLN A 449 9.46 17.53 -11.95
C GLN A 449 10.73 17.02 -12.62
#